data_AF-A0A6B8VBX6-F1
#
_entry.id   AF-A0A6B8VBX6-F1
#
_cell.length_a   1.000
_cell.length_b   1.000
_cell.length_c   1.000
_cell.angle_alpha   90.00
_cell.angle_beta   90.00
_cell.angle_gamma   90.00
#
_symmetry.space_group_name_H-M   'P 1'
#
loop_
_entity.id
_entity.type
_entity.pdbx_description
1 polymer ?
#
loop_
_entity_poly.entity_id
_entity_poly.type
_entity_poly.pdbx_seq_one_letter_code
_entity_poly.pdbx_strand_id
1 'polypeptide(L)'
;MLEIMTEAKLRQLEYRYGLQRVEIHDPGMSAEVWAFRHRDASGTQLVTVCTVDQPQDFSITGFEADLGALVALLRTVLNRADGPWLPGRVWLNDQPLLLDTKIQGLVVGDGDWAEVFPLTEVEANVVARETLSAISIIKSRAPDAFHDLFRKNAFPDVTDDQLAKIKVFTSKQADSAPLRRIKALSYHRFAAFTNEEPEGYLEDPDNFEVKTALELLPRLHGSRLFFQGEAPGEQLSFGHKGWEYSVT
;
A
#
# COMPACT_ATOMS: atom_id res chain seq x y z
N MET A 1 -12.26 -29.81 15.05
CA MET A 1 -12.67 -28.93 13.94
C MET A 1 -11.83 -27.67 13.91
N LEU A 2 -11.59 -26.98 15.03
CA LEU A 2 -10.59 -25.89 15.13
C LEU A 2 -9.18 -26.34 14.69
N GLU A 3 -8.62 -27.41 15.27
CA GLU A 3 -7.27 -27.90 14.94
C GLU A 3 -7.05 -28.23 13.44
N ILE A 4 -8.11 -28.59 12.71
CA ILE A 4 -8.05 -28.90 11.27
C ILE A 4 -8.00 -27.60 10.44
N MET A 5 -8.64 -26.52 10.91
CA MET A 5 -8.63 -25.22 10.25
C MET A 5 -7.28 -24.52 10.41
N THR A 6 -6.69 -24.60 11.60
CA THR A 6 -5.36 -24.03 11.91
C THR A 6 -4.29 -24.66 11.03
N GLU A 7 -4.23 -25.98 10.95
CA GLU A 7 -3.22 -26.69 10.15
C GLU A 7 -3.36 -26.41 8.64
N ALA A 8 -4.59 -26.28 8.12
CA ALA A 8 -4.80 -25.91 6.72
C ALA A 8 -4.30 -24.49 6.40
N LYS A 9 -4.57 -23.52 7.30
CA LYS A 9 -4.06 -22.15 7.18
C LYS A 9 -2.54 -22.09 7.28
N LEU A 10 -1.96 -22.86 8.19
CA LEU A 10 -0.51 -22.96 8.36
C LEU A 10 0.17 -23.50 7.10
N ARG A 11 -0.42 -24.49 6.43
CA ARG A 11 0.09 -24.97 5.12
C ARG A 11 0.02 -23.92 4.02
N GLN A 12 -1.01 -23.07 4.01
CA GLN A 12 -1.09 -21.96 3.06
C GLN A 12 0.00 -20.92 3.34
N LEU A 13 0.25 -20.61 4.62
CA LEU A 13 1.34 -19.73 5.04
C LEU A 13 2.72 -20.32 4.73
N GLU A 14 2.91 -21.63 4.92
CA GLU A 14 4.13 -22.35 4.52
C GLU A 14 4.37 -22.31 3.02
N TYR A 15 3.31 -22.45 2.21
CA TYR A 15 3.42 -22.30 0.76
C TYR A 15 3.81 -20.86 0.38
N ARG A 16 3.29 -19.87 1.10
CA ARG A 16 3.51 -18.44 0.81
C ARG A 16 4.88 -17.92 1.27
N TYR A 17 5.31 -18.29 2.47
CA TYR A 17 6.48 -17.73 3.14
C TYR A 17 7.58 -18.78 3.40
N GLY A 18 7.34 -20.05 3.12
CA GLY A 18 8.29 -21.13 3.31
C GLY A 18 8.10 -21.90 4.62
N LEU A 19 8.86 -23.01 4.74
CA LEU A 19 8.68 -24.01 5.80
C LEU A 19 9.33 -23.63 7.14
N GLN A 20 10.18 -22.60 7.17
CA GLN A 20 10.87 -22.18 8.39
C GLN A 20 9.94 -21.31 9.25
N ARG A 21 9.22 -21.96 10.18
CA ARG A 21 8.28 -21.28 11.08
C ARG A 21 8.55 -21.54 12.56
N VAL A 22 8.13 -20.57 13.38
CA VAL A 22 8.18 -20.63 14.85
C VAL A 22 6.86 -20.11 15.41
N GLU A 23 6.27 -20.84 16.35
CA GLU A 23 5.13 -20.35 17.12
C GLU A 23 5.59 -19.28 18.11
N ILE A 24 4.87 -18.16 18.17
CA ILE A 24 5.17 -17.04 19.05
C ILE A 24 4.20 -17.07 20.23
N HIS A 25 4.73 -17.32 21.42
CA HIS A 25 3.97 -17.22 22.65
C HIS A 25 4.13 -15.81 23.26
N ASP A 26 3.15 -14.94 23.04
CA ASP A 26 3.04 -13.61 23.70
C ASP A 26 1.82 -13.61 24.63
N PRO A 27 2.01 -13.46 25.97
CA PRO A 27 0.90 -13.46 26.94
C PRO A 27 -0.12 -12.34 26.74
N GLY A 28 0.23 -11.29 25.99
CA GLY A 28 -0.62 -10.15 25.67
C GLY A 28 -1.39 -10.31 24.36
N MET A 29 -1.28 -11.44 23.67
CA MET A 29 -2.06 -11.76 22.47
C MET A 29 -3.14 -12.79 22.78
N SER A 30 -4.36 -12.51 22.31
CA SER A 30 -5.47 -13.48 22.34
C SER A 30 -5.49 -14.43 21.14
N ALA A 31 -4.55 -14.24 20.20
CA ALA A 31 -4.45 -14.97 18.96
C ALA A 31 -3.28 -15.94 18.98
N GLU A 32 -3.42 -17.05 18.25
CA GLU A 32 -2.27 -17.89 17.90
C GLU A 32 -1.46 -17.16 16.82
N VAL A 33 -0.14 -17.07 17.04
CA VAL A 33 0.75 -16.26 16.20
C VAL A 33 1.95 -17.08 15.76
N TRP A 34 2.28 -16.95 14.49
CA TRP A 34 3.35 -17.70 13.84
C TRP A 34 4.27 -16.74 13.09
N ALA A 35 5.58 -16.94 13.24
CA ALA A 35 6.60 -16.23 12.49
C ALA A 35 7.19 -17.15 11.42
N PHE A 36 7.28 -16.65 10.19
CA PHE A 36 7.83 -17.36 9.03
C PHE A 36 9.06 -16.62 8.52
N ARG A 37 10.20 -17.30 8.48
CA ARG A 37 11.47 -16.74 7.99
C ARG A 37 11.60 -16.98 6.50
N HIS A 38 11.92 -15.93 5.75
CA HIS A 38 12.10 -15.99 4.31
C HIS A 38 13.10 -14.94 3.81
N ARG A 39 13.39 -14.96 2.51
CA ARG A 39 14.24 -13.97 1.87
C ARG A 39 13.47 -13.29 0.75
N ASP A 40 13.68 -11.99 0.63
CA ASP A 40 13.20 -11.23 -0.52
C ASP A 40 14.03 -11.52 -1.78
N ALA A 41 13.71 -10.85 -2.88
CA ALA A 41 14.41 -11.00 -4.15
C ALA A 41 15.89 -10.55 -4.09
N SER A 42 16.24 -9.64 -3.16
CA SER A 42 17.63 -9.19 -2.95
C SER A 42 18.45 -10.13 -2.06
N GLY A 43 17.81 -11.12 -1.43
CA GLY A 43 18.45 -12.07 -0.51
C GLY A 43 18.48 -11.58 0.94
N THR A 44 17.85 -10.45 1.24
CA THR A 44 17.65 -9.89 2.58
C THR A 44 16.77 -10.82 3.42
N GLN A 45 17.18 -11.08 4.65
CA GLN A 45 16.46 -11.98 5.56
C GLN A 45 15.30 -11.23 6.23
N LEU A 46 14.09 -11.70 5.95
CA LEU A 46 12.84 -11.15 6.48
C LEU A 46 12.14 -12.17 7.37
N VAL A 47 11.23 -11.66 8.18
CA VAL A 47 10.27 -12.46 8.93
C VAL A 47 8.87 -11.88 8.72
N THR A 48 7.91 -12.77 8.45
CA THR A 48 6.48 -12.42 8.42
C THR A 48 5.81 -13.05 9.63
N VAL A 49 5.19 -12.21 10.46
CA VAL A 49 4.43 -12.62 11.63
C VAL A 49 2.95 -12.61 11.28
N CYS A 50 2.27 -13.74 11.43
CA CYS A 50 0.87 -13.92 11.08
C CYS A 50 0.06 -14.30 12.31
N THR A 51 -1.16 -13.77 12.42
CA THR A 51 -2.18 -14.35 13.28
C THR A 51 -2.89 -15.48 12.53
N VAL A 52 -3.39 -16.46 13.28
CA VAL A 52 -4.30 -17.48 12.76
C VAL A 52 -5.56 -17.58 13.61
N ASP A 53 -6.63 -17.98 12.94
CA ASP A 53 -7.95 -18.26 13.52
C ASP A 53 -8.57 -17.09 14.28
N GLN A 54 -8.30 -15.88 13.80
CA GLN A 54 -9.02 -14.69 14.20
C GLN A 54 -10.22 -14.44 13.27
N PRO A 55 -11.21 -13.61 13.69
CA PRO A 55 -12.27 -13.14 12.79
C PRO A 55 -11.72 -12.48 11.52
N GLN A 56 -10.54 -11.87 11.62
CA GLN A 56 -9.72 -11.39 10.52
C GLN A 56 -8.27 -11.72 10.85
N ASP A 57 -7.61 -12.48 9.99
CA ASP A 57 -6.19 -12.80 10.15
C ASP A 57 -5.33 -11.68 9.58
N PHE A 58 -4.22 -11.40 10.27
CA PHE A 58 -3.30 -10.32 9.92
C PHE A 58 -1.91 -10.88 9.66
N SER A 59 -1.15 -10.17 8.84
CA SER A 59 0.29 -10.44 8.67
C SER A 59 1.10 -9.16 8.69
N ILE A 60 2.28 -9.17 9.28
CA ILE A 60 3.22 -8.06 9.23
C ILE A 60 4.62 -8.58 8.88
N THR A 61 5.29 -7.93 7.93
CA THR A 61 6.62 -8.34 7.46
C THR A 61 7.66 -7.28 7.80
N GLY A 62 8.82 -7.70 8.26
CA GLY A 62 9.96 -6.82 8.50
C GLY A 62 11.28 -7.59 8.58
N PHE A 63 12.35 -6.90 8.97
CA PHE A 63 13.64 -7.56 9.19
C PHE A 63 13.56 -8.56 10.35
N GLU A 64 14.27 -9.68 10.23
CA GLU A 64 14.29 -10.71 11.27
C GLU A 64 14.76 -10.17 12.64
N ALA A 65 15.70 -9.22 12.62
CA ALA A 65 16.22 -8.57 13.83
C ALA A 65 15.13 -7.85 14.65
N ASP A 66 14.02 -7.47 14.00
CA ASP A 66 12.95 -6.67 14.58
C ASP A 66 11.71 -7.50 14.96
N LEU A 67 11.83 -8.83 15.03
CA LEU A 67 10.71 -9.75 15.33
C LEU A 67 9.86 -9.29 16.52
N GLY A 68 10.48 -8.89 17.64
CA GLY A 68 9.76 -8.43 18.82
C GLY A 68 8.93 -7.17 18.57
N ALA A 69 9.41 -6.26 17.73
CA ALA A 69 8.70 -5.05 17.35
C ALA A 69 7.50 -5.36 16.44
N LEU A 70 7.66 -6.29 15.50
CA LEU A 70 6.57 -6.76 14.63
C LEU A 70 5.44 -7.40 15.44
N VAL A 71 5.79 -8.24 16.42
CA VAL A 71 4.83 -8.84 17.37
C VAL A 71 4.10 -7.74 18.17
N ALA A 72 4.82 -6.74 18.68
CA ALA A 72 4.21 -5.63 19.43
C ALA A 72 3.21 -4.81 18.59
N LEU A 73 3.52 -4.55 17.32
CA LEU A 73 2.60 -3.88 16.39
C LEU A 73 1.36 -4.73 16.11
N LEU A 74 1.54 -6.03 15.86
CA LEU A 74 0.43 -6.95 15.63
C LEU A 74 -0.50 -7.06 16.84
N ARG A 75 0.07 -7.04 18.06
CA ARG A 75 -0.70 -6.97 19.31
C ARG A 75 -1.53 -5.69 19.38
N THR A 76 -0.99 -4.57 18.90
CA THR A 76 -1.71 -3.29 18.85
C THR A 76 -2.90 -3.36 17.89
N VAL A 77 -2.75 -4.05 16.75
CA VAL A 77 -3.85 -4.31 15.81
C VAL A 77 -4.96 -5.14 16.46
N LEU A 78 -4.60 -6.22 17.15
CA LEU A 78 -5.53 -7.16 17.79
C LEU A 78 -6.29 -6.57 18.98
N ASN A 79 -5.60 -5.80 19.83
CA ASN A 79 -6.19 -5.27 21.06
C ASN A 79 -7.11 -4.06 20.84
N ARG A 80 -7.33 -3.66 19.58
CA ARG A 80 -8.17 -2.52 19.27
C ARG A 80 -9.65 -2.92 19.28
N ALA A 81 -10.44 -2.24 20.11
CA ALA A 81 -11.84 -2.56 20.41
C ALA A 81 -12.88 -2.14 19.34
N ASP A 82 -12.47 -1.49 18.25
CA ASP A 82 -13.39 -0.83 17.29
C ASP A 82 -13.94 -1.76 16.18
N GLY A 83 -13.86 -3.09 16.35
CA GLY A 83 -14.30 -4.06 15.35
C GLY A 83 -13.24 -4.35 14.27
N PRO A 84 -13.60 -5.10 13.20
CA PRO A 84 -12.63 -5.54 12.19
C PRO A 84 -11.99 -4.34 11.47
N TRP A 85 -10.72 -4.48 11.13
CA TRP A 85 -9.99 -3.44 10.42
C TRP A 85 -10.51 -3.34 8.99
N LEU A 86 -11.07 -2.18 8.65
CA LEU A 86 -11.44 -1.87 7.28
C LEU A 86 -10.17 -1.58 6.47
N PRO A 87 -9.95 -2.27 5.35
CA PRO A 87 -8.80 -2.04 4.49
C PRO A 87 -8.67 -0.57 4.08
N GLY A 88 -7.46 -0.03 4.16
CA GLY A 88 -7.15 1.35 3.84
C GLY A 88 -7.54 2.38 4.90
N ARG A 89 -8.25 1.98 5.95
CA ARG A 89 -8.50 2.85 7.09
C ARG A 89 -7.21 3.02 7.89
N VAL A 90 -6.66 4.23 7.85
CA VAL A 90 -5.49 4.59 8.65
C VAL A 90 -5.92 4.80 10.10
N TRP A 91 -5.18 4.19 11.02
CA TRP A 91 -5.17 4.58 12.41
C TRP A 91 -3.87 5.34 12.70
N LEU A 92 -3.99 6.43 13.44
CA LEU A 92 -2.87 7.24 13.88
C LEU A 92 -2.91 7.36 15.41
N ASN A 93 -1.76 7.16 16.03
CA ASN A 93 -1.55 7.34 17.46
C ASN A 93 -0.82 8.66 17.72
N ASP A 94 -1.10 9.30 18.85
CA ASP A 94 -0.49 10.59 19.20
C ASP A 94 1.02 10.50 19.46
N GLN A 95 1.53 9.30 19.73
CA GLN A 95 2.93 9.01 20.03
C GLN A 95 3.40 7.78 19.23
N PRO A 96 4.72 7.62 19.02
CA PRO A 96 5.25 6.42 18.38
C PRO A 96 4.80 5.14 19.09
N LEU A 97 4.41 4.14 18.31
CA LEU A 97 3.95 2.82 18.76
C LEU A 97 5.09 1.96 19.30
N LEU A 98 6.32 2.27 18.89
CA LEU A 98 7.54 1.59 19.29
C LEU A 98 8.57 2.63 19.73
N LEU A 99 9.34 2.29 20.76
CA LEU A 99 10.44 3.12 21.27
C LEU A 99 11.47 3.39 20.15
N ASP A 100 11.99 4.61 20.12
CA ASP A 100 13.03 5.07 19.18
C ASP A 100 12.66 4.95 17.68
N THR A 101 11.38 4.76 17.36
CA THR A 101 10.89 4.78 15.98
C THR A 101 10.08 6.04 15.69
N LYS A 102 9.81 6.29 14.40
CA LYS A 102 8.81 7.27 13.96
C LYS A 102 7.46 6.66 13.64
N ILE A 103 7.28 5.37 13.88
CA ILE A 103 6.06 4.66 13.52
C ILE A 103 4.95 5.06 14.49
N GLN A 104 3.94 5.75 13.97
CA GLN A 104 2.80 6.27 14.74
C GLN A 104 1.46 5.79 14.20
N GLY A 105 1.43 5.38 12.93
CA GLY A 105 0.22 4.91 12.28
C GLY A 105 0.29 3.44 11.89
N LEU A 106 -0.88 2.87 11.68
CA LEU A 106 -1.07 1.55 11.10
C LEU A 106 -2.14 1.66 10.01
N VAL A 107 -1.95 0.95 8.91
CA VAL A 107 -3.01 0.69 7.93
C VAL A 107 -3.00 -0.80 7.59
N VAL A 108 -4.17 -1.34 7.30
CA VAL A 108 -4.35 -2.74 6.93
C VAL A 108 -4.73 -2.81 5.45
N GLY A 109 -4.10 -3.72 4.71
CA GLY A 109 -4.41 -4.02 3.32
C GLY A 109 -5.62 -4.96 3.16
N ASP A 110 -5.93 -5.28 1.91
CA ASP A 110 -6.91 -6.32 1.57
C ASP A 110 -6.24 -7.71 1.55
N GLY A 111 -7.00 -8.76 1.89
CA GLY A 111 -6.60 -10.16 1.65
C GLY A 111 -7.04 -11.12 2.75
N ASP A 112 -6.81 -12.42 2.51
CA ASP A 112 -7.09 -13.50 3.47
C ASP A 112 -6.24 -13.35 4.75
N TRP A 113 -5.00 -12.91 4.58
CA TRP A 113 -4.16 -12.34 5.64
C TRP A 113 -3.96 -10.87 5.33
N ALA A 114 -4.68 -10.03 6.05
CA ALA A 114 -4.68 -8.60 5.83
C ALA A 114 -3.30 -8.03 6.27
N GLU A 115 -2.53 -7.55 5.30
CA GLU A 115 -1.17 -7.08 5.54
C GLU A 115 -1.18 -5.77 6.32
N VAL A 116 -0.49 -5.73 7.46
CA VAL A 116 -0.37 -4.56 8.32
C VAL A 116 0.87 -3.78 7.89
N PHE A 117 0.67 -2.52 7.55
CA PHE A 117 1.75 -1.60 7.22
C PHE A 117 1.95 -0.62 8.39
N PRO A 118 3.09 -0.68 9.09
CA PRO A 118 3.47 0.38 10.02
C PRO A 118 3.77 1.65 9.24
N LEU A 119 3.30 2.80 9.71
CA LEU A 119 3.44 4.11 9.06
C LEU A 119 4.03 5.15 10.01
N THR A 120 4.86 6.06 9.50
CA THR A 120 5.12 7.34 10.17
C THR A 120 3.89 8.25 10.11
N GLU A 121 3.89 9.35 10.87
CA GLU A 121 2.80 10.34 10.82
C GLU A 121 2.56 10.89 9.40
N VAL A 122 3.65 11.25 8.71
CA VAL A 122 3.59 11.78 7.34
C VAL A 122 3.02 10.73 6.40
N GLU A 123 3.50 9.50 6.51
CA GLU A 123 3.03 8.35 5.73
C GLU A 123 1.54 8.06 5.97
N ALA A 124 1.09 8.09 7.23
CA ALA A 124 -0.30 7.92 7.61
C ALA A 124 -1.21 8.99 6.98
N ASN A 125 -0.79 10.26 7.03
CA ASN A 125 -1.54 11.36 6.41
C ASN A 125 -1.62 11.23 4.89
N VAL A 126 -0.55 10.76 4.24
CA VAL A 126 -0.54 10.51 2.81
C VAL A 126 -1.49 9.37 2.46
N VAL A 127 -1.41 8.23 3.14
CA VAL A 127 -2.30 7.08 2.87
C VAL A 127 -3.77 7.43 3.14
N ALA A 128 -4.06 8.21 4.19
CA ALA A 128 -5.41 8.67 4.48
C ALA A 128 -6.00 9.54 3.36
N ARG A 129 -5.16 10.30 2.65
CA ARG A 129 -5.55 11.14 1.51
C ARG A 129 -5.56 10.38 0.18
N GLU A 130 -4.61 9.48 -0.03
CA GLU A 130 -4.31 8.86 -1.33
C GLU A 130 -4.76 7.39 -1.44
N THR A 131 -5.38 6.83 -0.39
CA THR A 131 -5.83 5.43 -0.27
C THR A 131 -4.69 4.39 -0.23
N LEU A 132 -5.01 3.09 -0.19
CA LEU A 132 -4.03 1.99 -0.23
C LEU A 132 -3.15 2.00 -1.47
N SER A 133 -3.56 2.69 -2.55
CA SER A 133 -2.76 2.83 -3.77
C SER A 133 -1.36 3.41 -3.47
N ALA A 134 -1.25 4.30 -2.48
CA ALA A 134 0.01 4.87 -2.02
C ALA A 134 1.00 3.79 -1.56
N ILE A 135 0.52 2.79 -0.80
CA ILE A 135 1.34 1.66 -0.34
C ILE A 135 1.84 0.86 -1.54
N SER A 136 0.94 0.53 -2.48
CA SER A 136 1.27 -0.27 -3.67
C SER A 136 2.31 0.41 -4.57
N ILE A 137 2.16 1.71 -4.80
CA ILE A 137 3.12 2.51 -5.57
C ILE A 137 4.51 2.43 -4.94
N ILE A 138 4.59 2.48 -3.61
CA ILE A 138 5.89 2.53 -2.93
C ILE A 138 6.51 1.16 -2.73
N LYS A 139 5.71 0.11 -2.51
CA LYS A 139 6.22 -1.26 -2.57
C LYS A 139 6.81 -1.59 -3.95
N SER A 140 6.26 -1.05 -5.05
CA SER A 140 6.84 -1.32 -6.37
C SER A 140 8.20 -0.64 -6.56
N ARG A 141 8.36 0.58 -6.04
CA ARG A 141 9.57 1.42 -6.23
C ARG A 141 10.64 1.17 -5.19
N ALA A 142 10.23 0.80 -3.97
CA ALA A 142 11.07 0.48 -2.84
C ALA A 142 10.44 -0.69 -2.06
N PRO A 143 10.65 -1.95 -2.51
CA PRO A 143 10.02 -3.14 -1.94
C PRO A 143 10.20 -3.30 -0.43
N ASP A 144 11.32 -2.83 0.11
CA ASP A 144 11.65 -2.92 1.53
C ASP A 144 11.23 -1.71 2.37
N ALA A 145 10.57 -0.71 1.77
CA ALA A 145 10.27 0.54 2.44
C ALA A 145 9.50 0.37 3.75
N PHE A 146 8.63 -0.64 3.86
CA PHE A 146 7.83 -0.90 5.06
C PHE A 146 8.45 -1.93 6.00
N HIS A 147 9.55 -2.58 5.61
CA HIS A 147 10.27 -3.56 6.44
C HIS A 147 11.15 -2.89 7.49
N ASP A 148 11.68 -1.69 7.19
CA ASP A 148 12.49 -0.89 8.11
C ASP A 148 11.60 -0.07 9.07
N LEU A 149 11.52 -0.49 10.33
CA LEU A 149 10.76 0.21 11.37
C LEU A 149 11.46 1.49 11.88
N PHE A 150 12.76 1.65 11.62
CA PHE A 150 13.55 2.81 12.05
C PHE A 150 13.74 3.85 10.94
N ARG A 151 13.09 3.64 9.78
CA ARG A 151 13.13 4.57 8.66
C ARG A 151 12.63 5.96 9.06
N LYS A 152 13.14 6.98 8.36
CA LYS A 152 12.69 8.37 8.56
C LYS A 152 11.33 8.64 7.94
N ASN A 153 11.15 8.27 6.67
CA ASN A 153 9.92 8.30 5.88
C ASN A 153 10.16 7.45 4.62
N ALA A 154 9.16 6.71 4.18
CA ALA A 154 9.11 5.96 2.93
C ALA A 154 8.66 6.84 1.75
N PHE A 155 7.74 7.78 2.00
CA PHE A 155 7.28 8.74 0.99
C PHE A 155 7.95 10.11 1.19
N PRO A 156 8.57 10.68 0.16
CA PRO A 156 8.77 12.12 0.08
C PRO A 156 7.44 12.85 -0.15
N ASP A 157 7.30 14.07 0.38
CA ASP A 157 6.12 14.91 0.12
C ASP A 157 6.16 15.46 -1.32
N VAL A 158 5.03 15.41 -2.01
CA VAL A 158 4.88 15.97 -3.36
C VAL A 158 4.16 17.30 -3.21
N THR A 159 4.79 18.39 -3.63
CA THR A 159 4.26 19.77 -3.49
C THR A 159 3.44 20.19 -4.71
N ASP A 160 2.56 21.19 -4.54
CA ASP A 160 1.76 21.73 -5.66
C ASP A 160 2.68 22.34 -6.74
N ASP A 161 3.77 22.97 -6.33
CA ASP A 161 4.80 23.52 -7.22
C ASP A 161 5.48 22.45 -8.09
N GLN A 162 5.63 21.22 -7.57
CA GLN A 162 6.11 20.09 -8.35
C GLN A 162 5.05 19.64 -9.36
N LEU A 163 3.80 19.49 -8.93
CA LEU A 163 2.70 19.06 -9.80
C LEU A 163 2.40 20.05 -10.93
N ALA A 164 2.54 21.36 -10.67
CA ALA A 164 2.36 22.41 -11.68
C ALA A 164 3.36 22.30 -12.84
N LYS A 165 4.50 21.63 -12.64
CA LYS A 165 5.54 21.43 -13.67
C LYS A 165 5.34 20.17 -14.50
N ILE A 166 4.50 19.24 -14.03
CA ILE A 166 4.29 17.94 -14.67
C ILE A 166 3.21 18.08 -15.73
N LYS A 167 3.55 17.74 -16.98
CA LYS A 167 2.63 17.78 -18.12
C LYS A 167 1.96 16.43 -18.32
N VAL A 168 0.63 16.46 -18.43
CA VAL A 168 -0.23 15.29 -18.59
C VAL A 168 -1.00 15.46 -19.90
N PHE A 169 -0.83 14.50 -20.80
CA PHE A 169 -1.64 14.37 -22.00
C PHE A 169 -3.02 13.84 -21.60
N THR A 170 -4.10 14.52 -21.96
CA THR A 170 -5.43 14.11 -21.52
C THR A 170 -6.49 14.36 -22.59
N SER A 171 -7.57 13.58 -22.53
CA SER A 171 -8.74 13.73 -23.38
C SER A 171 -9.40 15.08 -23.13
N LYS A 172 -9.85 15.78 -24.17
CA LYS A 172 -10.66 17.00 -24.01
C LYS A 172 -12.00 16.72 -23.33
N GLN A 173 -12.46 15.46 -23.30
CA GLN A 173 -13.64 15.06 -22.51
C GLN A 173 -13.36 15.05 -21.01
N ALA A 174 -12.10 15.16 -20.58
CA ALA A 174 -11.73 15.21 -19.18
C ALA A 174 -12.36 16.40 -18.44
N ASP A 175 -12.94 17.40 -19.13
CA ASP A 175 -13.71 18.48 -18.52
C ASP A 175 -15.17 18.10 -18.24
N SER A 176 -15.75 17.17 -18.98
CA SER A 176 -17.16 16.75 -18.85
C SER A 176 -17.35 15.36 -18.24
N ALA A 177 -16.33 14.51 -18.25
CA ALA A 177 -16.36 13.14 -17.75
C ALA A 177 -15.26 12.91 -16.70
N PRO A 178 -15.47 11.97 -15.75
CA PRO A 178 -14.48 11.66 -14.74
C PRO A 178 -13.27 10.97 -15.35
N LEU A 179 -12.06 11.37 -14.91
CA LEU A 179 -10.86 10.63 -15.25
C LEU A 179 -10.83 9.31 -14.48
N ARG A 180 -10.60 8.20 -15.19
CA ARG A 180 -10.63 6.84 -14.65
C ARG A 180 -9.31 6.11 -14.79
N ARG A 181 -8.36 6.66 -15.53
CA ARG A 181 -7.06 6.01 -15.75
C ARG A 181 -5.97 7.05 -15.92
N ILE A 182 -4.81 6.79 -15.30
CA ILE A 182 -3.57 7.53 -15.52
C ILE A 182 -2.48 6.50 -15.83
N LYS A 183 -1.68 6.74 -16.86
CA LYS A 183 -0.56 5.89 -17.25
C LYS A 183 0.73 6.69 -17.32
N ALA A 184 1.82 6.13 -16.79
CA ALA A 184 3.17 6.58 -17.05
C ALA A 184 3.62 6.04 -18.41
N LEU A 185 3.95 6.94 -19.34
CA LEU A 185 4.39 6.57 -20.68
C LEU A 185 5.91 6.37 -20.71
N SER A 186 6.66 7.46 -20.59
CA SER A 186 8.13 7.51 -20.52
C SER A 186 8.60 8.94 -20.20
N TYR A 187 9.79 9.11 -19.61
CA TYR A 187 10.44 10.42 -19.38
C TYR A 187 9.53 11.49 -18.75
N HIS A 188 8.91 11.22 -17.60
CA HIS A 188 8.00 12.12 -16.90
C HIS A 188 6.78 12.55 -17.71
N ARG A 189 6.35 11.73 -18.69
CA ARG A 189 5.13 11.93 -19.46
C ARG A 189 4.03 11.02 -18.97
N PHE A 190 2.89 11.63 -18.70
CA PHE A 190 1.70 10.95 -18.22
C PHE A 190 0.57 11.10 -19.23
N ALA A 191 -0.28 10.10 -19.30
CA ALA A 191 -1.55 10.19 -20.02
C ALA A 191 -2.71 9.87 -19.08
N ALA A 192 -3.75 10.71 -19.09
CA ALA A 192 -4.95 10.54 -18.28
C ALA A 192 -6.21 10.48 -19.15
N PHE A 193 -7.04 9.46 -18.93
CA PHE A 193 -8.20 9.12 -19.76
C PHE A 193 -9.47 8.95 -18.92
N THR A 194 -10.62 9.19 -19.54
CA THR A 194 -11.94 9.00 -18.93
C THR A 194 -12.39 7.54 -19.01
N ASN A 195 -11.85 6.77 -19.96
CA ASN A 195 -12.32 5.45 -20.39
C ASN A 195 -13.76 5.47 -20.96
N GLU A 196 -14.25 6.66 -21.30
CA GLU A 196 -15.54 6.88 -21.98
C GLU A 196 -15.31 7.35 -23.43
N GLU A 197 -14.05 7.42 -23.87
CA GLU A 197 -13.69 7.81 -25.23
C GLU A 197 -14.29 6.83 -26.27
N PRO A 198 -15.00 7.31 -27.31
CA PRO A 198 -15.60 6.44 -28.32
C PRO A 198 -14.55 5.78 -29.23
N GLU A 199 -14.97 4.78 -30.01
CA GLU A 199 -14.12 4.14 -31.00
C GLU A 199 -13.55 5.17 -32.01
N GLY A 200 -12.26 5.05 -32.33
CA GLY A 200 -11.53 6.01 -33.18
C GLY A 200 -11.15 7.33 -32.49
N TYR A 201 -11.62 7.63 -31.27
CA TYR A 201 -11.30 8.89 -30.58
C TYR A 201 -9.80 9.05 -30.34
N LEU A 202 -9.12 7.96 -29.99
CA LEU A 202 -7.68 7.94 -29.72
C LEU A 202 -6.82 8.10 -30.99
N GLU A 203 -7.41 7.97 -32.17
CA GLU A 203 -6.71 8.07 -33.46
C GLU A 203 -6.57 9.51 -33.95
N ASP A 204 -7.37 10.44 -33.42
CA ASP A 204 -7.34 11.86 -33.77
C ASP A 204 -6.60 12.67 -32.69
N PRO A 205 -5.40 13.23 -32.99
CA PRO A 205 -4.65 14.07 -32.05
C PRO A 205 -5.41 15.31 -31.57
N ASP A 206 -6.36 15.83 -32.35
CA ASP A 206 -7.13 17.02 -31.99
C ASP A 206 -8.12 16.76 -30.85
N ASN A 207 -8.37 15.51 -30.51
CA ASN A 207 -9.19 15.12 -29.36
C ASN A 207 -8.46 15.26 -28.01
N PHE A 208 -7.18 15.62 -28.03
CA PHE A 208 -6.35 15.69 -26.84
C PHE A 208 -5.83 17.08 -26.55
N GLU A 209 -5.45 17.28 -25.31
CA GLU A 209 -4.81 18.49 -24.82
C GLU A 209 -3.73 18.15 -23.79
N VAL A 210 -2.94 19.16 -23.42
CA VAL A 210 -1.93 19.04 -22.38
C VAL A 210 -2.30 19.95 -21.22
N LYS A 211 -2.59 19.34 -20.08
CA LYS A 211 -2.83 20.01 -18.80
C LYS A 211 -1.70 19.69 -17.81
N THR A 212 -1.59 20.44 -16.73
CA THR A 212 -0.66 20.10 -15.64
C THR A 212 -1.28 19.06 -14.71
N ALA A 213 -0.45 18.29 -14.00
CA ALA A 213 -0.93 17.35 -12.99
C ALA A 213 -1.71 18.08 -11.88
N LEU A 214 -1.32 19.32 -11.54
CA LEU A 214 -2.03 20.14 -10.56
C LEU A 214 -3.45 20.50 -11.03
N GLU A 215 -3.62 20.87 -12.31
CA GLU A 215 -4.94 21.17 -12.88
C GLU A 215 -5.86 19.95 -12.89
N LEU A 216 -5.31 18.75 -13.07
CA LEU A 216 -6.08 17.50 -13.10
C LEU A 216 -6.29 16.88 -11.72
N LEU A 217 -5.54 17.29 -10.69
CA LEU A 217 -5.58 16.69 -9.36
C LEU A 217 -6.99 16.63 -8.73
N PRO A 218 -7.86 17.65 -8.88
CA PRO A 218 -9.25 17.58 -8.40
C PRO A 218 -10.08 16.48 -9.09
N ARG A 219 -9.65 15.94 -10.23
CA ARG A 219 -10.29 14.82 -10.93
C ARG A 219 -9.55 13.51 -10.75
N LEU A 220 -8.33 13.57 -10.23
CA LEU A 220 -7.41 12.46 -9.97
C LEU A 220 -7.12 12.35 -8.47
N HIS A 221 -8.16 12.49 -7.64
CA HIS A 221 -8.04 12.45 -6.19
C HIS A 221 -7.32 11.19 -5.73
N GLY A 222 -6.20 11.32 -5.02
CA GLY A 222 -5.45 10.18 -4.53
C GLY A 222 -4.36 9.67 -5.47
N SER A 223 -4.06 10.39 -6.57
CA SER A 223 -2.98 10.03 -7.50
C SER A 223 -1.70 10.84 -7.31
N ARG A 224 -1.56 11.60 -6.22
CA ARG A 224 -0.49 12.60 -6.09
C ARG A 224 0.89 11.97 -6.11
N LEU A 225 1.06 10.87 -5.39
CA LEU A 225 2.31 10.09 -5.34
C LEU A 225 2.66 9.43 -6.67
N PHE A 226 1.66 9.17 -7.52
CA PHE A 226 1.90 8.51 -8.81
C PHE A 226 2.76 9.36 -9.74
N PHE A 227 2.60 10.68 -9.69
CA PHE A 227 3.34 11.64 -10.50
C PHE A 227 4.83 11.78 -10.11
N GLN A 228 5.28 11.10 -9.05
CA GLN A 228 6.65 11.15 -8.59
C GLN A 228 7.42 9.91 -9.00
N GLY A 229 8.56 10.03 -9.68
CA GLY A 229 9.50 8.91 -9.86
C GLY A 229 8.90 7.73 -10.62
N GLU A 230 8.23 8.02 -11.72
CA GLU A 230 7.53 7.02 -12.52
C GLU A 230 8.46 6.05 -13.24
N ALA A 231 8.04 4.79 -13.32
CA ALA A 231 8.62 3.80 -14.22
C ALA A 231 7.69 3.62 -15.44
N PRO A 232 8.25 3.41 -16.66
CA PRO A 232 7.45 3.05 -17.82
C PRO A 232 6.57 1.82 -17.51
N GLY A 233 5.29 1.87 -17.89
CA GLY A 233 4.34 0.77 -17.65
C GLY A 233 3.54 0.87 -16.35
N GLU A 234 3.88 1.79 -15.45
CA GLU A 234 3.02 2.08 -14.29
C GLU A 234 1.67 2.68 -14.71
N GLN A 235 0.60 2.28 -14.04
CA GLN A 235 -0.73 2.85 -14.21
C GLN A 235 -1.54 2.88 -12.91
N LEU A 236 -2.41 3.87 -12.80
CA LEU A 236 -3.52 3.92 -11.85
C LEU A 236 -4.84 3.82 -12.63
N SER A 237 -5.73 2.95 -12.16
CA SER A 237 -7.09 2.81 -12.70
C SER A 237 -8.10 2.94 -11.58
N PHE A 238 -9.17 3.69 -11.79
CA PHE A 238 -10.25 3.81 -10.83
C PHE A 238 -11.22 2.65 -11.00
N GLY A 239 -11.20 1.71 -10.05
CA GLY A 239 -12.03 0.52 -10.01
C GLY A 239 -13.08 0.56 -8.90
N HIS A 240 -13.62 -0.62 -8.60
CA HIS A 240 -14.61 -0.85 -7.56
C HIS A 240 -14.11 -0.53 -6.13
N LYS A 241 -12.79 -0.55 -5.91
CA LYS A 241 -12.16 -0.27 -4.61
C LYS A 241 -11.51 1.12 -4.53
N GLY A 242 -11.73 1.97 -5.53
CA GLY A 242 -11.04 3.24 -5.68
C GLY A 242 -9.86 3.13 -6.65
N TRP A 243 -8.78 3.86 -6.38
CA TRP A 243 -7.60 3.83 -7.25
C TRP A 243 -6.77 2.57 -7.03
N GLU A 244 -6.54 1.84 -8.11
CA GLU A 244 -5.83 0.57 -8.13
C GLU A 244 -4.54 0.74 -8.96
N TYR A 245 -3.40 0.42 -8.34
CA TYR A 245 -2.08 0.52 -8.96
C TYR A 245 -1.69 -0.80 -9.64
N SER A 246 -1.08 -0.71 -10.82
CA SER A 246 -0.49 -1.86 -11.51
C SER A 246 0.69 -1.44 -12.39
N VAL A 247 1.51 -2.43 -12.74
CA VAL A 247 2.62 -2.31 -13.69
C VAL A 247 2.36 -3.29 -14.83
N THR A 248 2.38 -2.79 -16.08
CA THR A 248 2.18 -3.59 -17.31
C THR A 248 3.44 -3.70 -18.13
#